data_AF-A0A7V1WRB8-F1
#
_entry.id   AF-A0A7V1WRB8-F1
#
_cell.length_a   1.000
_cell.length_b   1.000
_cell.length_c   1.000
_cell.angle_alpha   90.00
_cell.angle_beta   90.00
_cell.angle_gamma   90.00
#
_symmetry.space_group_name_H-M   'P 1'
#
loop_
_entity.id
_entity.type
_entity.pdbx_description
1 polymer ?
#
loop_
_entity_poly.entity_id
_entity_poly.type
_entity_poly.pdbx_seq_one_letter_code
_entity_poly.pdbx_strand_id
1 'polypeptide(L)'
;MKNTVRAFICLLLLSTGLIAQESLPFKVGEKVTYSILFEKSQEVGFIEAWLASKGKFRNEDALELRFRITTTNLLNAIYPINREQICIMSSKSGMPLYTRTIFNEEAIPREVIQDVATNYHSLLTAIYQIRAGANNIVFQENYRSYTLSWQSNYKTRLKTDIGEFETSRIEMQSSYFDELGLKKVQMYITEDERRLPVMVRFTSQKGNFTISIASLQVKIADENDVIKENNKTPDSEPSQTPQPTPKPTVKPTPYVENQPLSADLPFSLGETLIYEISLQTQKIATVTLQVKERKLFKGKDAVLLMAEATQSSSTFNKGDYFMSWIDPNSLIPMSFEAKLSGNLSGYSQSIEFEQDNGLAFNSSNSMRFEIPVGTHSMLSLAYALRTFKLQYQKNKLSDIRVAVLFKDKYSIVTFSPISQETLEFDGRKIETTVVSIRTGNQKIDRADAKVWLSNDDARLPLQFTFGKFTARLKKVQQ
;
A
#
# COMPACT_ATOMS: atom_id res chain seq x y z
N MET A 1 -16.09 -1.54 1.33
CA MET A 1 -15.02 -1.76 0.32
C MET A 1 -14.55 -0.46 -0.33
N LYS A 2 -15.26 0.16 -1.29
CA LYS A 2 -14.80 1.43 -1.91
C LYS A 2 -14.51 2.54 -0.87
N ASN A 3 -15.30 2.66 0.20
CA ASN A 3 -15.09 3.66 1.26
C ASN A 3 -13.81 3.44 2.08
N THR A 4 -13.29 2.22 2.19
CA THR A 4 -12.14 1.93 3.06
C THR A 4 -10.81 2.29 2.40
N VAL A 5 -10.72 2.14 1.06
CA VAL A 5 -9.60 2.70 0.26
C VAL A 5 -9.64 4.23 0.30
N ARG A 6 -10.83 4.84 0.23
CA ARG A 6 -11.01 6.28 0.39
C ARG A 6 -10.54 6.76 1.76
N ALA A 7 -10.88 6.05 2.83
CA ALA A 7 -10.53 6.41 4.21
C ALA A 7 -9.05 6.70 4.43
N PHE A 8 -8.17 6.13 3.61
CA PHE A 8 -6.73 6.37 3.66
C PHE A 8 -6.28 7.75 3.16
N ILE A 9 -7.03 8.33 2.22
CA ILE A 9 -6.67 9.55 1.48
C ILE A 9 -7.20 10.81 2.20
N CYS A 10 -8.04 10.62 3.20
CA CYS A 10 -9.11 11.56 3.51
C CYS A 10 -8.95 12.34 4.83
N LEU A 11 -7.82 12.21 5.52
CA LEU A 11 -7.40 13.29 6.39
C LEU A 11 -6.82 14.41 5.52
N LEU A 12 -7.54 15.53 5.43
CA LEU A 12 -7.11 16.79 6.08
C LEU A 12 -7.99 18.00 5.72
N LEU A 13 -8.46 18.72 6.76
CA LEU A 13 -8.64 20.19 6.80
C LEU A 13 -9.69 20.87 5.89
N LEU A 14 -9.78 22.22 5.99
CA LEU A 14 -10.76 23.25 5.47
C LEU A 14 -10.34 24.68 6.00
N SER A 15 -10.71 25.97 5.70
CA SER A 15 -11.91 26.80 5.35
C SER A 15 -11.79 28.13 4.58
N THR A 16 -12.94 28.61 4.10
CA THR A 16 -13.26 30.05 3.96
C THR A 16 -13.32 30.77 5.30
N GLY A 17 -12.55 31.85 5.44
CA GLY A 17 -12.84 32.98 6.31
C GLY A 17 -12.13 34.20 5.72
N LEU A 18 -12.81 35.35 5.58
CA LEU A 18 -12.15 36.54 5.02
C LEU A 18 -11.11 37.09 6.00
N ILE A 19 -9.84 36.82 5.71
CA ILE A 19 -8.70 37.61 6.20
C ILE A 19 -8.17 38.39 4.99
N ALA A 20 -8.03 39.71 5.13
CA ALA A 20 -7.31 40.52 4.15
C ALA A 20 -5.85 40.05 4.12
N GLN A 21 -5.46 39.44 3.00
CA GLN A 21 -4.39 38.45 2.98
C GLN A 21 -3.00 39.05 2.75
N GLU A 22 -2.53 39.84 3.71
CA GLU A 22 -1.12 40.21 3.76
C GLU A 22 -0.29 39.02 4.26
N SER A 23 0.28 38.31 3.28
CA SER A 23 1.01 37.04 3.38
C SER A 23 0.16 35.80 3.70
N LEU A 24 0.43 34.73 2.95
CA LEU A 24 -0.01 33.37 3.27
C LEU A 24 1.10 32.68 4.09
N PRO A 25 0.75 31.76 5.02
CA PRO A 25 1.72 31.03 5.83
C PRO A 25 2.49 29.94 5.05
N PHE A 26 2.42 29.96 3.72
CA PHE A 26 3.07 29.00 2.82
C PHE A 26 3.57 29.72 1.57
N LYS A 27 4.75 29.34 1.08
CA LYS A 27 5.47 30.06 0.00
C LYS A 27 5.44 29.32 -1.33
N VAL A 28 5.53 30.06 -2.44
CA VAL A 28 5.77 29.44 -3.76
C VAL A 28 7.12 28.75 -3.73
N GLY A 29 7.20 27.53 -4.27
CA GLY A 29 8.40 26.69 -4.16
C GLY A 29 8.50 25.91 -2.84
N GLU A 30 7.55 26.06 -1.90
CA GLU A 30 7.44 25.24 -0.70
C GLU A 30 6.92 23.85 -1.06
N LYS A 31 7.74 22.82 -0.84
CA LYS A 31 7.39 21.40 -0.97
C LYS A 31 7.61 20.69 0.36
N VAL A 32 6.54 20.07 0.86
CA VAL A 32 6.53 19.23 2.06
C VAL A 32 6.39 17.78 1.64
N THR A 33 7.23 16.91 2.17
CA THR A 33 7.10 15.45 2.04
C THR A 33 6.83 14.85 3.40
N TYR A 34 5.90 13.91 3.48
CA TYR A 34 5.52 13.18 4.68
C TYR A 34 5.64 11.68 4.46
N SER A 35 6.17 10.98 5.46
CA SER A 35 6.12 9.51 5.53
C SER A 35 4.85 9.07 6.23
N ILE A 36 4.17 8.07 5.66
CA ILE A 36 2.98 7.45 6.24
C ILE A 36 3.46 6.26 7.08
N LEU A 37 3.17 6.27 8.38
CA LEU A 37 3.49 5.19 9.30
C LEU A 37 2.21 4.44 9.72
N PHE A 38 2.29 3.11 9.74
CA PHE A 38 1.24 2.23 10.27
C PHE A 38 1.65 1.61 11.61
N GLU A 39 0.74 1.70 12.59
CA GLU A 39 0.98 1.38 14.00
C GLU A 39 2.24 2.04 14.57
N LYS A 40 3.34 1.31 14.77
CA LYS A 40 4.51 1.79 15.55
C LYS A 40 5.78 2.08 14.75
N SER A 41 6.01 1.45 13.60
CA SER A 41 7.36 1.43 12.98
C SER A 41 7.42 1.27 11.46
N GLN A 42 6.33 0.90 10.77
CA GLN A 42 6.40 0.58 9.34
C GLN A 42 6.02 1.78 8.48
N GLU A 43 6.97 2.27 7.67
CA GLU A 43 6.66 3.16 6.55
C GLU A 43 5.90 2.38 5.47
N VAL A 44 4.76 2.93 5.08
CA VAL A 44 3.73 2.28 4.25
C VAL A 44 3.28 3.16 3.07
N GLY A 45 3.98 4.26 2.85
CA GLY A 45 3.72 5.19 1.76
C GLY A 45 4.25 6.58 2.08
N PHE A 46 4.11 7.49 1.13
CA PHE A 46 4.47 8.89 1.29
C PHE A 46 3.41 9.82 0.71
N ILE A 47 3.43 11.06 1.17
CA ILE A 47 2.66 12.18 0.63
C ILE A 47 3.65 13.29 0.25
N GLU A 48 3.49 13.87 -0.92
CA GLU A 48 4.15 15.12 -1.30
C GLU A 48 3.09 16.20 -1.50
N ALA A 49 3.22 17.36 -0.87
CA ALA A 49 2.31 18.50 -1.05
C ALA A 49 3.14 19.77 -1.28
N TRP A 50 2.87 20.51 -2.35
CA TRP A 50 3.64 21.70 -2.68
C TRP A 50 2.82 22.80 -3.37
N LEU A 51 3.20 24.05 -3.11
CA LEU A 51 2.73 25.21 -3.89
C LEU A 51 3.72 25.41 -5.04
N ALA A 52 3.33 24.94 -6.23
CA ALA A 52 4.18 24.85 -7.40
C ALA A 52 4.43 26.21 -8.07
N SER A 53 3.39 27.00 -8.28
CA SER A 53 3.45 28.26 -9.04
C SER A 53 2.46 29.30 -8.52
N LYS A 54 2.66 30.55 -8.94
CA LYS A 54 1.68 31.66 -8.80
C LYS A 54 1.54 32.33 -10.16
N GLY A 55 0.32 32.68 -10.54
CA GLY A 55 0.08 33.39 -11.79
C GLY A 55 -1.34 33.92 -11.89
N LYS A 56 -1.85 34.00 -13.12
CA LYS A 56 -3.27 34.20 -13.38
C LYS A 56 -3.87 32.97 -14.02
N PHE A 57 -5.15 32.73 -13.74
CA PHE A 57 -5.96 31.70 -14.37
C PHE A 57 -7.35 32.29 -14.62
N ARG A 58 -7.83 32.29 -15.87
CA ARG A 58 -9.11 32.92 -16.24
C ARG A 58 -9.26 34.36 -15.75
N ASN A 59 -8.18 35.14 -15.85
CA ASN A 59 -8.00 36.51 -15.35
C ASN A 59 -8.01 36.74 -13.83
N GLU A 60 -8.23 35.71 -12.99
CA GLU A 60 -8.09 35.80 -11.54
C GLU A 60 -6.66 35.47 -11.09
N ASP A 61 -6.16 36.14 -10.04
CA ASP A 61 -4.88 35.80 -9.41
C ASP A 61 -4.98 34.44 -8.69
N ALA A 62 -4.06 33.52 -9.02
CA ALA A 62 -4.20 32.11 -8.69
C ALA A 62 -2.88 31.44 -8.25
N LEU A 63 -3.03 30.33 -7.54
CA LEU A 63 -1.97 29.54 -6.92
C LEU A 63 -2.13 28.08 -7.32
N GLU A 64 -1.06 27.44 -7.80
CA GLU A 64 -1.07 26.04 -8.22
C GLU A 64 -0.61 25.12 -7.07
N LEU A 65 -1.57 24.51 -6.38
CA LEU A 65 -1.29 23.44 -5.44
C LEU A 65 -1.11 22.12 -6.19
N ARG A 66 -0.07 21.37 -5.81
CA ARG A 66 0.10 19.97 -6.21
C ARG A 66 0.17 19.07 -4.99
N PHE A 67 -0.37 17.87 -5.16
CA PHE A 67 -0.44 16.83 -4.16
C PHE A 67 -0.19 15.47 -4.82
N ARG A 68 0.68 14.67 -4.23
CA ARG A 68 0.92 13.28 -4.60
C ARG A 68 0.79 12.40 -3.38
N ILE A 69 0.14 11.25 -3.53
CA ILE A 69 0.08 10.21 -2.50
C ILE A 69 0.36 8.85 -3.13
N THR A 70 1.31 8.13 -2.58
CA THR A 70 1.69 6.79 -3.03
C THR A 70 1.83 5.86 -1.83
N THR A 71 1.04 4.79 -1.80
CA THR A 71 1.20 3.70 -0.83
C THR A 71 2.28 2.73 -1.26
N THR A 72 3.00 2.15 -0.31
CA THR A 72 4.07 1.18 -0.54
C THR A 72 3.89 -0.05 0.37
N ASN A 73 4.74 -1.06 0.16
CA ASN A 73 4.88 -2.22 1.05
C ASN A 73 3.53 -2.95 1.30
N LEU A 74 3.37 -3.52 2.50
CA LEU A 74 2.18 -4.25 2.95
C LEU A 74 0.86 -3.48 2.76
N LEU A 75 0.91 -2.13 2.85
CA LEU A 75 -0.28 -1.31 2.76
C LEU A 75 -0.78 -1.16 1.33
N ASN A 76 0.12 -1.08 0.34
CA ASN A 76 -0.27 -1.00 -1.07
C ASN A 76 -1.10 -2.22 -1.52
N ALA A 77 -0.83 -3.41 -0.97
CA ALA A 77 -1.63 -4.61 -1.20
C ALA A 77 -3.06 -4.55 -0.60
N ILE A 78 -3.30 -3.67 0.38
CA ILE A 78 -4.57 -3.48 1.09
C ILE A 78 -5.35 -2.27 0.54
N TYR A 79 -4.61 -1.21 0.21
CA TYR A 79 -5.09 0.09 -0.27
C TYR A 79 -4.14 0.60 -1.37
N PRO A 80 -4.22 0.08 -2.61
CA PRO A 80 -3.40 0.58 -3.72
C PRO A 80 -3.83 2.00 -4.06
N ILE A 81 -2.94 2.97 -3.83
CA ILE A 81 -3.14 4.39 -4.06
C ILE A 81 -1.87 4.94 -4.70
N ASN A 82 -1.99 5.51 -5.90
CA ASN A 82 -0.89 6.17 -6.59
C ASN A 82 -1.44 7.37 -7.36
N ARG A 83 -1.74 8.44 -6.63
CA ARG A 83 -2.52 9.56 -7.13
C ARG A 83 -1.71 10.83 -7.19
N GLU A 84 -1.87 11.58 -8.27
CA GLU A 84 -1.45 12.98 -8.37
C GLU A 84 -2.70 13.86 -8.52
N GLN A 85 -2.69 15.01 -7.86
CA GLN A 85 -3.74 16.02 -7.94
C GLN A 85 -3.11 17.40 -8.11
N ILE A 86 -3.54 18.11 -9.16
CA ILE A 86 -3.20 19.51 -9.43
C ILE A 86 -4.46 20.32 -9.18
N CYS A 87 -4.36 21.39 -8.39
CA CYS A 87 -5.46 22.24 -8.02
C CYS A 87 -5.04 23.71 -8.16
N ILE A 88 -5.63 24.41 -9.10
CA ILE A 88 -5.45 25.86 -9.24
C ILE A 88 -6.53 26.51 -8.38
N MET A 89 -6.10 27.23 -7.33
CA MET A 89 -7.00 27.96 -6.43
C MET A 89 -6.86 29.47 -6.58
N SER A 90 -7.97 30.18 -6.42
CA SER A 90 -8.02 31.63 -6.28
C SER A 90 -7.16 32.06 -5.09
N SER A 91 -6.19 32.96 -5.28
CA SER A 91 -5.41 33.47 -4.15
C SER A 91 -6.25 34.33 -3.22
N LYS A 92 -7.31 34.97 -3.73
CA LYS A 92 -8.21 35.85 -2.97
C LYS A 92 -9.19 35.10 -2.08
N SER A 93 -9.73 33.97 -2.55
CA SER A 93 -10.81 33.23 -1.85
C SER A 93 -10.38 31.87 -1.31
N GLY A 94 -9.26 31.31 -1.79
CA GLY A 94 -8.84 29.95 -1.48
C GLY A 94 -9.67 28.85 -2.14
N MET A 95 -10.68 29.20 -2.95
CA MET A 95 -11.52 28.23 -3.65
C MET A 95 -10.80 27.65 -4.88
N PRO A 96 -11.01 26.36 -5.20
CA PRO A 96 -10.49 25.78 -6.44
C PRO A 96 -11.23 26.33 -7.66
N LEU A 97 -10.47 26.88 -8.60
CA LEU A 97 -10.93 27.33 -9.92
C LEU A 97 -10.86 26.19 -10.96
N TYR A 98 -9.90 25.28 -10.77
CA TYR A 98 -9.69 24.08 -11.57
C TYR A 98 -9.08 22.98 -10.70
N THR A 99 -9.50 21.73 -10.88
CA THR A 99 -8.85 20.56 -10.27
C THR A 99 -8.71 19.43 -11.28
N ARG A 100 -7.51 18.86 -11.38
CA ARG A 100 -7.17 17.68 -12.17
C ARG A 100 -6.63 16.60 -11.25
N THR A 101 -7.28 15.44 -11.25
CA THR A 101 -6.86 14.29 -10.42
C THR A 101 -6.56 13.10 -11.32
N ILE A 102 -5.33 12.61 -11.25
CA ILE A 102 -4.81 11.48 -12.02
C ILE A 102 -4.68 10.29 -11.05
N PHE A 103 -5.44 9.23 -11.33
CA PHE A 103 -5.52 8.01 -10.55
C PHE A 103 -4.68 6.95 -11.26
N ASN A 104 -3.45 6.72 -10.79
CA ASN A 104 -2.54 5.68 -11.30
C ASN A 104 -2.61 4.39 -10.44
N GLU A 105 -3.64 4.27 -9.60
CA GLU A 105 -4.02 3.03 -8.91
C GLU A 105 -4.82 2.05 -9.79
N GLU A 106 -5.21 2.45 -11.00
CA GLU A 106 -5.89 1.64 -12.02
C GLU A 106 -4.94 1.45 -13.23
N ALA A 107 -5.00 0.29 -13.91
CA ALA A 107 -4.01 -0.11 -14.93
C ALA A 107 -3.99 0.78 -16.18
N ILE A 108 -5.11 1.45 -16.48
CA ILE A 108 -5.16 2.62 -17.34
C ILE A 108 -5.24 3.84 -16.41
N PRO A 109 -4.29 4.79 -16.44
CA PRO A 109 -4.36 6.01 -15.64
C PRO A 109 -5.66 6.76 -15.90
N ARG A 110 -6.54 6.77 -14.90
CA ARG A 110 -7.82 7.45 -15.01
C ARG A 110 -7.65 8.91 -14.64
N GLU A 111 -8.13 9.81 -15.49
CA GLU A 111 -8.19 11.23 -15.18
C GLU A 111 -9.62 11.65 -14.78
N VAL A 112 -9.72 12.57 -13.82
CA VAL A 112 -10.94 13.33 -13.51
C VAL A 112 -10.57 14.80 -13.48
N ILE A 113 -11.19 15.58 -14.38
CA ILE A 113 -11.09 17.03 -14.43
C ILE A 113 -12.38 17.63 -13.86
N GLN A 114 -12.24 18.58 -12.95
CA GLN A 114 -13.30 19.47 -12.50
C GLN A 114 -12.90 20.92 -12.88
N ASP A 115 -13.40 21.37 -14.01
CA ASP A 115 -13.07 22.67 -14.63
C ASP A 115 -14.19 23.72 -14.46
N VAL A 116 -14.75 23.77 -13.25
CA VAL A 116 -15.84 24.69 -12.88
C VAL A 116 -15.54 25.29 -11.52
N ALA A 117 -15.50 26.62 -11.45
CA ALA A 117 -15.37 27.35 -10.19
C ALA A 117 -16.53 26.98 -9.24
N THR A 118 -16.19 26.62 -8.00
CA THR A 118 -17.11 26.03 -7.04
C THR A 118 -17.20 26.87 -5.76
N ASN A 119 -18.40 26.97 -5.21
CA ASN A 119 -18.66 27.62 -3.91
C ASN A 119 -18.21 26.79 -2.71
N TYR A 120 -17.56 25.64 -2.96
CA TYR A 120 -17.02 24.73 -1.96
C TYR A 120 -15.55 24.42 -2.28
N HIS A 121 -14.75 24.30 -1.23
CA HIS A 121 -13.38 23.81 -1.33
C HIS A 121 -13.32 22.35 -1.80
N SER A 122 -12.18 21.97 -2.39
CA SER A 122 -11.72 20.59 -2.44
C SER A 122 -10.90 20.28 -1.19
N LEU A 123 -10.80 19.00 -0.78
CA LEU A 123 -10.03 18.59 0.40
C LEU A 123 -8.55 19.06 0.37
N LEU A 124 -7.97 19.32 -0.80
CA LEU A 124 -6.60 19.86 -0.92
C LEU A 124 -6.52 21.35 -0.57
N THR A 125 -7.37 22.20 -1.15
CA THR A 125 -7.40 23.65 -0.80
C THR A 125 -7.66 23.85 0.68
N ALA A 126 -8.44 22.93 1.25
CA ALA A 126 -8.77 22.81 2.65
C ALA A 126 -7.56 22.79 3.59
N ILE A 127 -6.51 22.02 3.23
CA ILE A 127 -5.24 21.93 3.98
C ILE A 127 -4.63 23.30 4.21
N TYR A 128 -4.57 24.09 3.16
CA TYR A 128 -3.93 25.39 3.16
C TYR A 128 -4.73 26.44 3.95
N GLN A 129 -6.03 26.23 4.12
CA GLN A 129 -6.89 27.15 4.86
C GLN A 129 -6.86 26.97 6.39
N ILE A 130 -6.68 25.75 6.93
CA ILE A 130 -6.39 25.62 8.37
C ILE A 130 -4.95 26.03 8.69
N ARG A 131 -4.01 25.94 7.74
CA ARG A 131 -2.72 26.65 7.85
C ARG A 131 -2.92 28.16 7.93
N ALA A 132 -3.86 28.74 7.16
CA ALA A 132 -4.30 30.14 7.29
C ALA A 132 -5.13 30.45 8.56
N GLY A 133 -5.58 29.43 9.30
CA GLY A 133 -6.19 29.57 10.64
C GLY A 133 -7.72 29.54 10.67
N ALA A 134 -8.38 29.29 9.54
CA ALA A 134 -9.83 29.31 9.46
C ALA A 134 -10.50 28.08 10.14
N ASN A 135 -11.77 28.21 10.54
CA ASN A 135 -12.59 27.16 11.19
C ASN A 135 -14.07 27.23 10.73
N ASN A 136 -14.92 26.25 11.10
CA ASN A 136 -16.34 26.03 10.72
C ASN A 136 -16.71 26.19 9.21
N ILE A 137 -16.90 25.06 8.51
CA ILE A 137 -16.41 25.02 7.13
C ILE A 137 -17.12 24.05 6.18
N VAL A 138 -17.23 24.33 4.87
CA VAL A 138 -17.76 23.39 3.85
C VAL A 138 -16.76 23.04 2.72
N PHE A 139 -16.50 21.73 2.50
CA PHE A 139 -15.88 21.18 1.27
C PHE A 139 -16.91 20.37 0.48
N GLN A 140 -16.64 20.10 -0.79
CA GLN A 140 -17.40 19.15 -1.59
C GLN A 140 -16.52 17.98 -2.04
N GLU A 141 -16.98 16.76 -1.76
CA GLU A 141 -16.30 15.52 -2.12
C GLU A 141 -17.33 14.54 -2.70
N ASN A 142 -17.05 13.98 -3.88
CA ASN A 142 -17.99 13.09 -4.58
C ASN A 142 -19.40 13.71 -4.74
N TYR A 143 -19.44 15.01 -5.06
CA TYR A 143 -20.64 15.87 -5.15
C TYR A 143 -21.41 16.10 -3.83
N ARG A 144 -21.03 15.49 -2.70
CA ARG A 144 -21.61 15.77 -1.38
C ARG A 144 -20.84 16.88 -0.67
N SER A 145 -21.57 17.82 -0.08
CA SER A 145 -20.98 18.81 0.83
C SER A 145 -20.83 18.23 2.24
N TYR A 146 -19.71 18.54 2.90
CA TYR A 146 -19.44 18.10 4.27
C TYR A 146 -18.92 19.27 5.09
N THR A 147 -19.33 19.32 6.36
CA THR A 147 -18.79 20.29 7.29
C THR A 147 -17.56 19.75 7.99
N LEU A 148 -16.47 20.52 8.07
CA LEU A 148 -15.38 20.31 9.03
C LEU A 148 -15.46 21.39 10.11
N SER A 149 -15.03 21.04 11.32
CA SER A 149 -14.58 21.98 12.35
C SER A 149 -13.37 21.40 13.09
N TRP A 150 -12.71 22.20 13.91
CA TRP A 150 -11.62 21.75 14.78
C TRP A 150 -11.56 22.53 16.10
N GLN A 151 -10.87 21.97 17.08
CA GLN A 151 -10.58 22.61 18.37
C GLN A 151 -9.09 22.43 18.70
N SER A 152 -8.38 23.50 19.08
CA SER A 152 -7.00 23.40 19.59
C SER A 152 -7.04 23.09 21.08
N ASN A 153 -6.55 21.91 21.44
CA ASN A 153 -6.80 21.32 22.77
C ASN A 153 -5.53 21.16 23.61
N TYR A 154 -4.33 21.37 23.05
CA TYR A 154 -3.05 21.17 23.75
C TYR A 154 -1.87 21.76 22.95
N LYS A 155 -0.93 22.45 23.60
CA LYS A 155 0.39 22.77 23.01
C LYS A 155 1.41 21.71 23.43
N THR A 156 2.29 21.31 22.52
CA THR A 156 3.29 20.26 22.77
C THR A 156 4.50 20.37 21.85
N ARG A 157 5.68 20.03 22.37
CA ARG A 157 6.91 19.86 21.59
C ARG A 157 6.93 18.49 20.94
N LEU A 158 7.06 18.43 19.62
CA LEU A 158 6.95 17.21 18.83
C LEU A 158 8.24 16.98 18.02
N LYS A 159 8.80 15.77 18.13
CA LYS A 159 9.99 15.33 17.41
C LYS A 159 9.63 14.57 16.13
N THR A 160 10.38 14.85 15.07
CA THR A 160 10.23 14.30 13.71
C THR A 160 11.61 14.01 13.13
N ASP A 161 11.66 13.35 11.97
CA ASP A 161 12.92 13.01 11.30
C ASP A 161 13.69 14.24 10.77
N ILE A 162 13.03 15.40 10.66
CA ILE A 162 13.64 16.68 10.24
C ILE A 162 13.85 17.67 11.39
N GLY A 163 13.55 17.30 12.63
CA GLY A 163 13.78 18.16 13.81
C GLY A 163 12.66 18.14 14.84
N GLU A 164 12.74 19.08 15.79
CA GLU A 164 11.78 19.27 16.88
C GLU A 164 11.02 20.58 16.70
N PHE A 165 9.71 20.54 16.89
CA PHE A 165 8.81 21.67 16.66
C PHE A 165 7.94 21.93 17.89
N GLU A 166 7.72 23.19 18.24
CA GLU A 166 6.64 23.57 19.15
C GLU A 166 5.32 23.62 18.36
N THR A 167 4.30 22.92 18.83
CA THR A 167 3.06 22.68 18.06
C THR A 167 1.78 22.85 18.88
N SER A 168 0.69 23.27 18.23
CA SER A 168 -0.68 23.05 18.70
C SER A 168 -1.23 21.74 18.13
N ARG A 169 -1.78 20.88 19.00
CA ARG A 169 -2.62 19.74 18.59
C ARG A 169 -4.06 20.20 18.43
N ILE A 170 -4.51 20.23 17.18
CA ILE A 170 -5.93 20.37 16.83
C ILE A 170 -6.59 19.00 16.69
N GLU A 171 -7.83 18.90 17.17
CA GLU A 171 -8.71 17.74 16.96
C GLU A 171 -9.83 18.15 15.99
N MET A 172 -9.96 17.39 14.90
CA MET A 172 -10.82 17.69 13.76
C MET A 172 -12.11 16.85 13.80
N GLN A 173 -13.23 17.44 13.38
CA GLN A 173 -14.56 16.84 13.43
C GLN A 173 -15.28 17.04 12.09
N SER A 174 -15.68 15.95 11.43
CA SER A 174 -16.51 15.97 10.21
C SER A 174 -17.22 14.64 10.04
N SER A 175 -18.49 14.68 9.62
CA SER A 175 -19.25 13.49 9.22
C SER A 175 -18.61 12.71 8.07
N TYR A 176 -17.72 13.34 7.28
CA TYR A 176 -16.90 12.66 6.29
C TYR A 176 -15.97 11.62 6.91
N PHE A 177 -15.36 11.92 8.06
CA PHE A 177 -14.51 10.99 8.77
C PHE A 177 -15.31 9.78 9.28
N ASP A 178 -16.54 10.00 9.73
CA ASP A 178 -17.46 8.94 10.15
C ASP A 178 -17.91 8.06 8.97
N GLU A 179 -18.27 8.63 7.81
CA GLU A 179 -18.59 7.88 6.57
C GLU A 179 -17.43 7.00 6.07
N LEU A 180 -16.20 7.35 6.46
CA LEU A 180 -14.97 6.64 6.14
C LEU A 180 -14.48 5.72 7.27
N GLY A 181 -15.12 5.75 8.45
CA GLY A 181 -14.75 4.93 9.60
C GLY A 181 -13.45 5.36 10.29
N LEU A 182 -13.10 6.65 10.21
CA LEU A 182 -11.94 7.28 10.83
C LEU A 182 -12.34 7.90 12.18
N LYS A 183 -11.46 7.81 13.17
CA LYS A 183 -11.70 8.28 14.55
C LYS A 183 -10.45 8.95 15.12
N LYS A 184 -10.64 9.84 16.10
CA LYS A 184 -9.57 10.60 16.79
C LYS A 184 -8.66 11.31 15.78
N VAL A 185 -9.30 12.07 14.89
CA VAL A 185 -8.67 12.70 13.73
C VAL A 185 -7.95 13.97 14.18
N GLN A 186 -6.62 13.92 14.26
CA GLN A 186 -5.80 14.93 14.93
C GLN A 186 -4.66 15.42 14.03
N MET A 187 -4.33 16.71 14.14
CA MET A 187 -3.14 17.31 13.51
C MET A 187 -2.34 18.09 14.53
N TYR A 188 -1.03 18.09 14.37
CA TYR A 188 -0.06 18.90 15.09
C TYR A 188 0.50 19.95 14.11
N ILE A 189 0.21 21.22 14.36
CA ILE A 189 0.60 22.37 13.54
C ILE A 189 1.67 23.15 14.29
N THR A 190 2.72 23.62 13.62
CA THR A 190 3.72 24.52 14.24
C THR A 190 3.10 25.82 14.76
N GLU A 191 3.68 26.34 15.84
CA GLU A 191 3.30 27.63 16.43
C GLU A 191 3.96 28.85 15.74
N ASP A 192 4.79 28.62 14.71
CA ASP A 192 5.43 29.68 13.93
C ASP A 192 4.51 30.22 12.81
N GLU A 193 4.91 31.32 12.18
CA GLU A 193 4.17 31.97 11.09
C GLU A 193 3.88 31.04 9.90
N ARG A 194 4.64 29.94 9.75
CA ARG A 194 4.48 28.97 8.65
C ARG A 194 3.32 28.00 8.88
N ARG A 195 2.92 27.80 10.14
CA ARG A 195 1.83 26.92 10.58
C ARG A 195 1.82 25.62 9.78
N LEU A 196 2.97 24.95 9.76
CA LEU A 196 3.24 23.70 9.08
C LEU A 196 2.53 22.55 9.81
N PRO A 197 1.72 21.73 9.12
CA PRO A 197 1.41 20.39 9.61
C PRO A 197 2.72 19.60 9.73
N VAL A 198 3.08 19.14 10.92
CA VAL A 198 4.29 18.33 11.14
C VAL A 198 3.97 16.89 11.52
N MET A 199 2.79 16.65 12.09
CA MET A 199 2.28 15.30 12.30
C MET A 199 0.77 15.27 12.24
N VAL A 200 0.22 14.16 11.75
CA VAL A 200 -1.21 13.93 11.61
C VAL A 200 -1.51 12.49 12.07
N ARG A 201 -2.55 12.30 12.88
CA ARG A 201 -2.88 11.00 13.50
C ARG A 201 -4.37 10.66 13.39
N PHE A 202 -4.67 9.38 13.23
CA PHE A 202 -6.03 8.84 13.28
C PHE A 202 -6.04 7.33 13.56
N THR A 203 -7.18 6.83 14.02
CA THR A 203 -7.49 5.40 14.08
C THR A 203 -8.54 5.08 13.01
N SER A 204 -8.29 4.10 12.16
CA SER A 204 -9.30 3.51 11.26
C SER A 204 -9.68 2.11 11.72
N GLN A 205 -10.63 1.46 11.03
CA GLN A 205 -11.00 0.05 11.27
C GLN A 205 -9.82 -0.95 11.17
N LYS A 206 -8.71 -0.57 10.51
CA LYS A 206 -7.52 -1.44 10.36
C LYS A 206 -6.41 -1.16 11.37
N GLY A 207 -6.45 -0.04 12.09
CA GLY A 207 -5.43 0.32 13.08
C GLY A 207 -5.12 1.82 13.12
N ASN A 208 -4.01 2.16 13.76
CA ASN A 208 -3.55 3.53 13.98
C ASN A 208 -2.58 3.98 12.89
N PHE A 209 -2.73 5.23 12.46
CA PHE A 209 -1.91 5.87 11.44
C PHE A 209 -1.27 7.14 11.98
N THR A 210 0.00 7.33 11.64
CA THR A 210 0.73 8.57 11.87
C THR A 210 1.37 8.99 10.56
N ILE A 211 0.92 10.10 9.99
CA ILE A 211 1.59 10.76 8.87
C ILE A 211 2.55 11.78 9.50
N SER A 212 3.84 11.63 9.29
CA SER A 212 4.90 12.47 9.89
C SER A 212 5.64 13.23 8.80
N ILE A 213 5.99 14.49 9.03
CA ILE A 213 6.84 15.25 8.11
C ILE A 213 8.24 14.61 8.03
N ALA A 214 8.72 14.43 6.80
CA ALA A 214 9.97 13.73 6.46
C ALA A 214 10.90 14.57 5.55
N SER A 215 10.37 15.61 4.89
CA SER A 215 11.17 16.63 4.21
C SER A 215 10.43 17.95 4.15
N LEU A 216 11.15 19.06 4.28
CA LEU A 216 10.69 20.40 3.92
C LEU A 216 11.73 21.03 3.00
N GLN A 217 11.30 21.40 1.80
CA GLN A 217 12.09 22.14 0.82
C GLN A 217 11.39 23.46 0.55
N VAL A 218 12.15 24.54 0.45
CA VAL A 218 11.64 25.84 -0.02
C VAL A 218 12.59 26.29 -1.11
N LYS A 219 12.18 26.12 -2.37
CA LYS A 219 12.83 26.78 -3.49
C LYS A 219 12.50 28.27 -3.46
N ILE A 220 13.45 29.09 -3.86
CA ILE A 220 13.15 30.45 -4.33
C ILE A 220 12.50 30.27 -5.70
N ALA A 221 11.33 30.85 -5.92
CA ALA A 221 10.65 30.79 -7.21
C ALA A 221 11.32 31.75 -8.21
N ASP A 222 11.64 31.23 -9.40
CA ASP A 222 12.11 32.06 -10.52
C ASP A 222 10.91 32.71 -11.24
N GLU A 223 11.14 33.82 -11.94
CA GLU A 223 10.08 34.55 -12.68
C GLU A 223 9.39 33.73 -13.81
N ASN A 224 9.87 32.51 -14.07
CA ASN A 224 9.31 31.57 -15.04
C ASN A 224 8.22 30.63 -14.45
N ASP A 225 8.07 30.56 -13.12
CA ASP A 225 7.06 29.72 -12.43
C ASP A 225 5.65 30.35 -12.48
N VAL A 226 5.16 30.62 -13.69
CA VAL A 226 3.86 31.23 -13.98
C VAL A 226 2.89 30.21 -14.58
N ILE A 227 1.65 30.20 -14.11
CA ILE A 227 0.55 29.39 -14.66
C ILE A 227 0.34 29.73 -16.15
N LYS A 228 0.51 28.76 -17.05
CA LYS A 228 0.32 28.92 -18.50
C LYS A 228 -1.04 28.33 -18.94
N GLU A 229 -1.88 29.18 -19.52
CA GLU A 229 -3.25 28.84 -19.95
C GLU A 229 -3.26 28.07 -21.29
N ASN A 230 -2.90 26.79 -21.25
CA ASN A 230 -2.83 25.92 -22.44
C ASN A 230 -4.23 25.49 -22.91
N ASN A 231 -4.84 26.28 -23.79
CA ASN A 231 -6.17 26.03 -24.34
C ASN A 231 -6.19 25.03 -25.54
N LYS A 232 -5.40 23.95 -25.46
CA LYS A 232 -5.31 22.87 -26.47
C LYS A 232 -5.02 21.51 -25.83
N THR A 233 -5.57 20.46 -26.46
CA THR A 233 -5.24 19.05 -26.19
C THR A 233 -3.72 18.82 -26.29
N PRO A 234 -3.09 18.08 -25.37
CA PRO A 234 -1.65 17.87 -25.39
C PRO A 234 -1.23 16.88 -26.48
N ASP A 235 -0.62 17.40 -27.54
CA ASP A 235 0.25 16.62 -28.43
C ASP A 235 1.64 16.48 -27.78
N SER A 236 2.35 15.38 -28.01
CA SER A 236 3.50 14.99 -27.19
C SER A 236 4.86 15.28 -27.84
N GLU A 237 5.47 16.41 -27.46
CA GLU A 237 6.92 16.65 -27.64
C GLU A 237 7.70 16.66 -26.31
N PRO A 238 9.00 16.28 -26.33
CA PRO A 238 9.73 15.89 -25.13
C PRO A 238 10.24 17.07 -24.29
N SER A 239 9.77 17.17 -23.05
CA SER A 239 10.36 18.04 -22.04
C SER A 239 11.80 17.59 -21.71
N GLN A 240 12.77 18.50 -21.81
CA GLN A 240 14.16 18.21 -21.49
C GLN A 240 14.35 18.09 -19.97
N THR A 241 14.71 16.90 -19.49
CA THR A 241 14.93 16.64 -18.07
C THR A 241 16.10 17.48 -17.54
N PRO A 242 15.91 18.33 -16.51
CA PRO A 242 17.03 19.04 -15.90
C PRO A 242 18.00 18.05 -15.26
N GLN A 243 19.27 18.12 -15.65
CA GLN A 243 20.30 17.19 -15.21
C GLN A 243 20.51 17.29 -13.68
N PRO A 244 20.35 16.19 -12.92
CA PRO A 244 20.38 16.27 -11.47
C PRO A 244 21.79 16.53 -10.93
N THR A 245 21.93 17.57 -10.12
CA THR A 245 23.14 17.80 -9.30
C THR A 245 23.43 16.54 -8.47
N PRO A 246 24.68 16.03 -8.43
CA PRO A 246 24.98 14.78 -7.74
C PRO A 246 24.75 14.90 -6.23
N LYS A 247 23.61 14.37 -5.77
CA LYS A 247 23.34 14.08 -4.36
C LYS A 247 24.50 13.20 -3.85
N PRO A 248 25.05 13.45 -2.64
CA PRO A 248 26.17 12.67 -2.12
C PRO A 248 25.81 11.19 -2.16
N THR A 249 26.52 10.44 -2.99
CA THR A 249 26.22 9.03 -3.23
C THR A 249 26.53 8.27 -1.95
N VAL A 250 25.49 7.93 -1.19
CA VAL A 250 25.55 6.81 -0.25
C VAL A 250 25.96 5.61 -1.10
N LYS A 251 27.25 5.26 -1.03
CA LYS A 251 27.86 4.23 -1.86
C LYS A 251 27.04 2.96 -1.61
N PRO A 252 26.26 2.47 -2.59
CA PRO A 252 25.29 1.42 -2.32
C PRO A 252 26.04 0.24 -1.72
N THR A 253 25.59 -0.22 -0.55
CA THR A 253 26.23 -1.31 0.18
C THR A 253 26.38 -2.46 -0.82
N PRO A 254 27.62 -2.87 -1.15
CA PRO A 254 27.85 -3.74 -2.30
C PRO A 254 27.06 -5.03 -2.11
N TYR A 255 26.42 -5.49 -3.17
CA TYR A 255 25.53 -6.65 -3.07
C TYR A 255 26.26 -7.86 -2.49
N VAL A 256 25.75 -8.40 -1.38
CA VAL A 256 26.29 -9.61 -0.74
C VAL A 256 25.38 -10.78 -1.07
N GLU A 257 25.91 -11.73 -1.83
CA GLU A 257 25.20 -12.96 -2.18
C GLU A 257 24.86 -13.76 -0.93
N ASN A 258 23.62 -14.28 -0.87
CA ASN A 258 23.05 -14.96 0.29
C ASN A 258 23.09 -14.14 1.60
N GLN A 259 23.03 -12.79 1.52
CA GLN A 259 22.81 -11.94 2.69
C GLN A 259 21.57 -12.43 3.48
N PRO A 260 21.64 -12.56 4.82
CA PRO A 260 20.50 -12.92 5.66
C PRO A 260 19.27 -12.04 5.41
N LEU A 261 18.09 -12.66 5.53
CA LEU A 261 16.80 -11.95 5.44
C LEU A 261 16.59 -11.05 6.67
N SER A 262 15.61 -10.14 6.62
CA SER A 262 15.26 -9.34 7.80
C SER A 262 14.81 -10.23 8.95
N ALA A 263 15.27 -9.93 10.16
CA ALA A 263 14.83 -10.59 11.39
C ALA A 263 13.33 -10.36 11.72
N ASP A 264 12.68 -9.41 11.05
CA ASP A 264 11.21 -9.23 11.11
C ASP A 264 10.44 -10.33 10.35
N LEU A 265 11.10 -11.06 9.46
CA LEU A 265 10.46 -12.15 8.72
C LEU A 265 10.39 -13.41 9.59
N PRO A 266 9.26 -14.14 9.55
CA PRO A 266 9.04 -15.34 10.37
C PRO A 266 9.77 -16.59 9.85
N PHE A 267 10.70 -16.42 8.90
CA PHE A 267 11.48 -17.47 8.25
C PHE A 267 12.86 -16.96 7.85
N SER A 268 13.84 -17.87 7.83
CA SER A 268 15.23 -17.59 7.46
C SER A 268 15.56 -18.06 6.05
N LEU A 269 16.66 -17.53 5.49
CA LEU A 269 17.31 -18.16 4.34
C LEU A 269 17.78 -19.58 4.71
N GLY A 270 17.58 -20.56 3.84
CA GLY A 270 17.80 -21.99 4.11
C GLY A 270 16.57 -22.74 4.65
N GLU A 271 15.57 -22.04 5.21
CA GLU A 271 14.42 -22.67 5.86
C GLU A 271 13.68 -23.61 4.90
N THR A 272 13.47 -24.84 5.36
CA THR A 272 12.85 -25.93 4.60
C THR A 272 11.70 -26.55 5.39
N LEU A 273 10.50 -26.52 4.81
CA LEU A 273 9.26 -27.03 5.38
C LEU A 273 8.80 -28.28 4.61
N ILE A 274 8.75 -29.44 5.27
CA ILE A 274 8.37 -30.71 4.63
C ILE A 274 6.92 -31.05 4.99
N TYR A 275 6.06 -31.09 3.98
CA TYR A 275 4.64 -31.40 4.08
C TYR A 275 4.33 -32.82 3.58
N GLU A 276 3.42 -33.48 4.28
CA GLU A 276 2.72 -34.66 3.78
C GLU A 276 1.37 -34.25 3.23
N ILE A 277 1.10 -34.61 1.97
CA ILE A 277 -0.18 -34.37 1.31
C ILE A 277 -0.99 -35.66 1.37
N SER A 278 -2.23 -35.58 1.82
CA SER A 278 -3.17 -36.69 1.88
C SER A 278 -4.49 -36.36 1.20
N LEU A 279 -5.09 -37.35 0.56
CA LEU A 279 -6.48 -37.33 0.10
C LEU A 279 -7.32 -38.09 1.14
N GLN A 280 -8.20 -37.38 1.85
CA GLN A 280 -8.86 -37.87 3.06
C GLN A 280 -7.81 -38.37 4.08
N THR A 281 -7.70 -39.68 4.29
CA THR A 281 -6.70 -40.31 5.18
C THR A 281 -5.50 -40.91 4.44
N GLN A 282 -5.57 -41.11 3.12
CA GLN A 282 -4.51 -41.74 2.34
C GLN A 282 -3.43 -40.71 1.98
N LYS A 283 -2.17 -40.98 2.34
CA LYS A 283 -1.02 -40.22 1.85
C LYS A 283 -0.92 -40.32 0.33
N ILE A 284 -0.77 -39.17 -0.34
CA ILE A 284 -0.60 -39.07 -1.80
C ILE A 284 0.64 -38.28 -2.24
N ALA A 285 1.33 -37.53 -1.37
CA ALA A 285 2.64 -36.96 -1.71
C ALA A 285 3.44 -36.56 -0.47
N THR A 286 4.72 -36.26 -0.68
CA THR A 286 5.49 -35.37 0.20
C THR A 286 6.02 -34.20 -0.62
N VAL A 287 5.70 -32.99 -0.18
CA VAL A 287 6.06 -31.73 -0.86
C VAL A 287 6.96 -30.92 0.07
N THR A 288 8.07 -30.44 -0.46
CA THR A 288 9.07 -29.67 0.29
C THR A 288 9.06 -28.22 -0.17
N LEU A 289 8.75 -27.28 0.72
CA LEU A 289 8.85 -25.84 0.51
C LEU A 289 10.22 -25.34 1.04
N GLN A 290 10.91 -24.47 0.30
CA GLN A 290 12.25 -23.97 0.66
C GLN A 290 12.44 -22.47 0.36
N VAL A 291 13.13 -21.79 1.28
CA VAL A 291 13.73 -20.46 1.09
C VAL A 291 15.18 -20.66 0.62
N LYS A 292 15.37 -20.88 -0.68
CA LYS A 292 16.49 -21.67 -1.21
C LYS A 292 17.82 -20.91 -1.33
N GLU A 293 17.78 -19.69 -1.86
CA GLU A 293 18.95 -18.83 -2.09
C GLU A 293 18.51 -17.35 -2.19
N ARG A 294 19.43 -16.41 -2.02
CA ARG A 294 19.23 -14.99 -2.31
C ARG A 294 20.36 -14.48 -3.19
N LYS A 295 20.03 -13.98 -4.38
CA LYS A 295 20.98 -13.46 -5.37
C LYS A 295 20.35 -12.37 -6.24
N LEU A 296 21.14 -11.73 -7.10
CA LEU A 296 20.62 -10.79 -8.09
C LEU A 296 19.84 -11.54 -9.19
N PHE A 297 18.52 -11.42 -9.20
CA PHE A 297 17.67 -11.86 -10.30
C PHE A 297 17.36 -10.67 -11.21
N LYS A 298 17.78 -10.72 -12.48
CA LYS A 298 17.61 -9.63 -13.47
C LYS A 298 18.12 -8.26 -12.97
N GLY A 299 19.17 -8.26 -12.14
CA GLY A 299 19.76 -7.05 -11.56
C GLY A 299 19.03 -6.48 -10.32
N LYS A 300 17.90 -7.06 -9.88
CA LYS A 300 17.26 -6.76 -8.60
C LYS A 300 17.66 -7.82 -7.56
N ASP A 301 17.82 -7.44 -6.29
CA ASP A 301 18.03 -8.38 -5.18
C ASP A 301 16.75 -9.21 -4.95
N ALA A 302 16.87 -10.53 -4.98
CA ALA A 302 15.73 -11.43 -4.96
C ALA A 302 16.00 -12.73 -4.19
N VAL A 303 14.95 -13.27 -3.57
CA VAL A 303 14.96 -14.57 -2.88
C VAL A 303 14.28 -15.61 -3.75
N LEU A 304 14.87 -16.80 -3.83
CA LEU A 304 14.28 -17.95 -4.49
C LEU A 304 13.41 -18.73 -3.50
N LEU A 305 12.10 -18.72 -3.71
CA LEU A 305 11.20 -19.71 -3.14
C LEU A 305 11.07 -20.91 -4.09
N MET A 306 11.11 -22.12 -3.54
CA MET A 306 10.84 -23.36 -4.27
C MET A 306 9.85 -24.24 -3.51
N ALA A 307 9.00 -24.97 -4.23
CA ALA A 307 8.18 -26.04 -3.69
C ALA A 307 8.21 -27.25 -4.62
N GLU A 308 8.64 -28.42 -4.17
CA GLU A 308 8.85 -29.60 -5.01
C GLU A 308 8.11 -30.84 -4.48
N ALA A 309 7.42 -31.57 -5.36
CA ALA A 309 6.88 -32.90 -5.07
C ALA A 309 8.01 -33.94 -5.14
N THR A 310 8.39 -34.50 -3.99
CA THR A 310 9.53 -35.43 -3.88
C THR A 310 9.17 -36.91 -4.10
N GLN A 311 7.87 -37.23 -4.16
CA GLN A 311 7.32 -38.57 -4.33
C GLN A 311 6.13 -38.54 -5.31
N SER A 312 6.09 -39.46 -6.27
CA SER A 312 5.01 -39.57 -7.27
C SER A 312 3.73 -40.22 -6.71
N SER A 313 2.59 -39.92 -7.33
CA SER A 313 1.28 -40.54 -7.09
C SER A 313 0.32 -40.32 -8.27
N SER A 314 -0.97 -40.62 -8.07
CA SER A 314 -2.04 -40.34 -9.03
C SER A 314 -2.32 -38.85 -9.28
N THR A 315 -1.77 -37.95 -8.45
CA THR A 315 -2.05 -36.49 -8.49
C THR A 315 -0.81 -35.67 -8.83
N PHE A 316 0.35 -36.01 -8.28
CA PHE A 316 1.62 -35.30 -8.50
C PHE A 316 2.69 -36.30 -8.97
N ASN A 317 3.57 -35.89 -9.88
CA ASN A 317 4.77 -36.67 -10.20
C ASN A 317 5.97 -36.13 -9.42
N LYS A 318 6.93 -37.02 -9.13
CA LYS A 318 8.22 -36.61 -8.57
C LYS A 318 8.92 -35.61 -9.50
N GLY A 319 9.31 -34.46 -8.97
CA GLY A 319 9.92 -33.37 -9.72
C GLY A 319 8.92 -32.37 -10.33
N ASP A 320 7.61 -32.53 -10.10
CA ASP A 320 6.66 -31.42 -10.27
C ASP A 320 7.02 -30.31 -9.26
N TYR A 321 7.13 -29.06 -9.71
CA TYR A 321 7.54 -27.94 -8.85
C TYR A 321 6.78 -26.63 -9.09
N PHE A 322 6.78 -25.80 -8.04
CA PHE A 322 6.62 -24.36 -8.11
C PHE A 322 7.95 -23.67 -7.77
N MET A 323 8.23 -22.55 -8.42
CA MET A 323 9.39 -21.71 -8.20
C MET A 323 8.94 -20.24 -8.25
N SER A 324 9.47 -19.37 -7.40
CA SER A 324 9.16 -17.94 -7.46
C SER A 324 10.37 -17.11 -7.01
N TRP A 325 10.81 -16.18 -7.86
CA TRP A 325 11.72 -15.12 -7.45
C TRP A 325 10.89 -13.99 -6.83
N ILE A 326 11.20 -13.59 -5.60
CA ILE A 326 10.49 -12.56 -4.86
C ILE A 326 11.43 -11.43 -4.41
N ASP A 327 10.92 -10.23 -4.23
CA ASP A 327 11.62 -9.17 -3.49
C ASP A 327 11.72 -9.56 -1.99
N PRO A 328 12.91 -9.45 -1.35
CA PRO A 328 13.14 -9.89 0.02
C PRO A 328 12.36 -9.13 1.10
N ASN A 329 11.86 -7.92 0.80
CA ASN A 329 11.28 -7.01 1.81
C ASN A 329 9.75 -7.05 1.81
N SER A 330 9.17 -7.10 0.60
CA SER A 330 7.73 -7.09 0.35
C SER A 330 7.14 -8.49 0.13
N LEU A 331 7.99 -9.47 -0.19
CA LEU A 331 7.62 -10.84 -0.58
C LEU A 331 6.74 -10.92 -1.84
N ILE A 332 6.70 -9.84 -2.64
CA ILE A 332 5.97 -9.76 -3.89
C ILE A 332 6.81 -10.46 -4.99
N PRO A 333 6.21 -11.26 -5.90
CA PRO A 333 6.95 -11.95 -6.94
C PRO A 333 7.45 -10.99 -8.03
N MET A 334 8.68 -11.23 -8.48
CA MET A 334 9.22 -10.80 -9.76
C MET A 334 8.93 -11.85 -10.85
N SER A 335 8.94 -13.14 -10.50
CA SER A 335 8.55 -14.23 -11.39
C SER A 335 7.94 -15.42 -10.64
N PHE A 336 7.21 -16.27 -11.35
CA PHE A 336 6.64 -17.52 -10.88
C PHE A 336 6.61 -18.56 -11.99
N GLU A 337 7.18 -19.73 -11.75
CA GLU A 337 7.08 -20.89 -12.63
C GLU A 337 6.36 -22.02 -11.90
N ALA A 338 5.37 -22.61 -12.56
CA ALA A 338 4.81 -23.90 -12.21
C ALA A 338 5.10 -24.89 -13.33
N LYS A 339 5.84 -25.95 -13.00
CA LYS A 339 6.09 -27.08 -13.90
C LYS A 339 5.46 -28.31 -13.30
N LEU A 340 4.27 -28.61 -13.80
CA LEU A 340 3.43 -29.73 -13.41
C LEU A 340 3.26 -30.68 -14.60
N SER A 341 3.02 -31.96 -14.32
CA SER A 341 2.91 -33.00 -15.33
C SER A 341 1.69 -33.90 -15.11
N GLY A 342 1.49 -34.88 -16.00
CA GLY A 342 0.30 -35.75 -15.96
C GLY A 342 -1.02 -34.96 -15.92
N ASN A 343 -1.91 -35.33 -15.01
CA ASN A 343 -3.23 -34.71 -14.84
C ASN A 343 -3.18 -33.22 -14.45
N LEU A 344 -2.05 -32.73 -13.91
CA LEU A 344 -1.88 -31.34 -13.50
C LEU A 344 -1.14 -30.48 -14.54
N SER A 345 -0.68 -31.07 -15.66
CA SER A 345 0.03 -30.36 -16.74
C SER A 345 -0.69 -29.11 -17.26
N GLY A 346 -2.03 -29.13 -17.33
CA GLY A 346 -2.85 -27.98 -17.71
C GLY A 346 -2.85 -26.81 -16.71
N TYR A 347 -2.12 -26.91 -15.59
CA TYR A 347 -1.90 -25.83 -14.61
C TYR A 347 -0.46 -25.28 -14.63
N SER A 348 0.43 -25.86 -15.44
CA SER A 348 1.77 -25.30 -15.69
C SER A 348 1.69 -23.91 -16.30
N GLN A 349 2.58 -23.02 -15.87
CA GLN A 349 2.66 -21.62 -16.30
C GLN A 349 4.04 -21.05 -15.99
N SER A 350 4.54 -20.13 -16.82
CA SER A 350 5.72 -19.32 -16.51
C SER A 350 5.32 -17.86 -16.59
N ILE A 351 5.33 -17.15 -15.46
CA ILE A 351 4.82 -15.79 -15.33
C ILE A 351 5.95 -14.86 -14.84
N GLU A 352 6.10 -13.73 -15.52
CA GLU A 352 6.94 -12.61 -15.12
C GLU A 352 6.05 -11.46 -14.64
N PHE A 353 6.46 -10.74 -13.60
CA PHE A 353 5.67 -9.69 -12.94
C PHE A 353 6.41 -8.35 -12.99
N GLU A 354 5.87 -7.40 -13.76
CA GLU A 354 6.25 -5.99 -13.68
C GLU A 354 5.31 -5.29 -12.69
N GLN A 355 5.51 -5.56 -11.40
CA GLN A 355 4.72 -4.98 -10.30
C GLN A 355 4.72 -3.45 -10.35
N ASP A 356 5.87 -2.85 -10.68
CA ASP A 356 6.06 -1.41 -10.84
C ASP A 356 5.10 -0.79 -11.87
N ASN A 357 4.67 -1.57 -12.87
CA ASN A 357 3.76 -1.18 -13.95
C ASN A 357 2.33 -1.74 -13.79
N GLY A 358 2.06 -2.58 -12.78
CA GLY A 358 0.78 -3.29 -12.64
C GLY A 358 0.55 -4.38 -13.71
N LEU A 359 1.60 -5.08 -14.16
CA LEU A 359 1.51 -6.04 -15.27
C LEU A 359 2.08 -7.43 -14.93
N ALA A 360 1.51 -8.45 -15.56
CA ALA A 360 2.07 -9.80 -15.64
C ALA A 360 2.16 -10.27 -17.10
N PHE A 361 3.16 -11.11 -17.39
CA PHE A 361 3.42 -11.67 -18.71
C PHE A 361 3.60 -13.18 -18.60
N ASN A 362 2.83 -13.95 -19.36
CA ASN A 362 3.02 -15.40 -19.45
C ASN A 362 4.07 -15.73 -20.52
N SER A 363 5.28 -16.06 -20.08
CA SER A 363 6.45 -16.35 -20.92
C SER A 363 6.27 -17.58 -21.80
N SER A 364 5.28 -18.44 -21.53
CA SER A 364 4.99 -19.63 -22.34
C SER A 364 4.12 -19.34 -23.57
N ASN A 365 3.45 -18.19 -23.64
CA ASN A 365 2.58 -17.82 -24.77
C ASN A 365 2.55 -16.31 -25.11
N SER A 366 3.43 -15.51 -24.49
CA SER A 366 3.54 -14.06 -24.62
C SER A 366 2.27 -13.26 -24.30
N MET A 367 1.28 -13.84 -23.61
CA MET A 367 0.09 -13.09 -23.18
C MET A 367 0.43 -12.14 -22.03
N ARG A 368 -0.01 -10.88 -22.15
CA ARG A 368 0.09 -9.84 -21.12
C ARG A 368 -1.25 -9.70 -20.40
N PHE A 369 -1.20 -9.48 -19.09
CA PHE A 369 -2.35 -9.31 -18.21
C PHE A 369 -2.14 -8.11 -17.28
N GLU A 370 -3.22 -7.39 -16.98
CA GLU A 370 -3.24 -6.35 -15.96
C GLU A 370 -3.43 -6.96 -14.57
N ILE A 371 -2.68 -6.49 -13.59
CA ILE A 371 -2.73 -6.94 -12.19
C ILE A 371 -2.68 -5.73 -11.24
N PRO A 372 -3.35 -5.79 -10.07
CA PRO A 372 -3.07 -4.87 -8.98
C PRO A 372 -1.60 -4.96 -8.56
N VAL A 373 -0.97 -3.82 -8.28
CA VAL A 373 0.39 -3.79 -7.70
C VAL A 373 0.37 -4.50 -6.34
N GLY A 374 1.33 -5.41 -6.10
CA GLY A 374 1.31 -6.30 -4.93
C GLY A 374 0.46 -7.56 -5.14
N THR A 375 0.24 -7.97 -6.39
CA THR A 375 -0.35 -9.27 -6.69
C THR A 375 0.67 -10.38 -6.47
N HIS A 376 0.34 -11.33 -5.61
CA HIS A 376 1.18 -12.49 -5.32
C HIS A 376 0.96 -13.65 -6.31
N SER A 377 1.99 -14.47 -6.44
CA SER A 377 1.92 -15.84 -6.97
C SER A 377 1.48 -16.81 -5.86
N MET A 378 1.06 -18.02 -6.22
CA MET A 378 0.68 -19.03 -5.21
C MET A 378 1.78 -19.31 -4.18
N LEU A 379 3.04 -19.38 -4.61
CA LEU A 379 4.17 -19.72 -3.73
C LEU A 379 4.63 -18.52 -2.89
N SER A 380 4.69 -17.32 -3.47
CA SER A 380 4.98 -16.11 -2.69
C SER A 380 3.92 -15.84 -1.63
N LEU A 381 2.64 -16.08 -1.95
CA LEU A 381 1.53 -15.99 -0.99
C LEU A 381 1.65 -17.00 0.16
N ALA A 382 2.12 -18.23 -0.11
CA ALA A 382 2.29 -19.26 0.92
C ALA A 382 3.30 -18.84 2.01
N TYR A 383 4.32 -18.05 1.65
CA TYR A 383 5.27 -17.46 2.59
C TYR A 383 4.77 -16.13 3.17
N ALA A 384 4.19 -15.24 2.35
CA ALA A 384 3.63 -13.97 2.80
C ALA A 384 2.49 -14.14 3.82
N LEU A 385 1.73 -15.25 3.76
CA LEU A 385 0.74 -15.61 4.78
C LEU A 385 1.28 -15.61 6.21
N ARG A 386 2.58 -15.90 6.39
CA ARG A 386 3.24 -15.90 7.70
C ARG A 386 3.53 -14.49 8.22
N THR A 387 3.57 -13.45 7.37
CA THR A 387 3.77 -12.05 7.82
C THR A 387 2.45 -11.36 8.22
N PHE A 388 1.31 -11.94 7.81
CA PHE A 388 -0.01 -11.38 8.05
C PHE A 388 -0.43 -11.51 9.52
N LYS A 389 -0.94 -10.41 10.12
CA LYS A 389 -1.42 -10.37 11.51
C LYS A 389 -2.82 -11.00 11.66
N LEU A 390 -2.91 -12.28 11.31
CA LEU A 390 -4.12 -13.10 11.33
C LEU A 390 -4.41 -13.62 12.74
N GLN A 391 -4.91 -12.75 13.62
CA GLN A 391 -5.36 -13.13 14.96
C GLN A 391 -6.87 -13.32 15.00
N TYR A 392 -7.34 -14.41 15.61
CA TYR A 392 -8.76 -14.60 15.93
C TYR A 392 -9.15 -13.68 17.09
N GLN A 393 -10.20 -12.88 16.90
CA GLN A 393 -10.80 -12.06 17.95
C GLN A 393 -12.32 -12.17 17.83
N LYS A 394 -12.95 -12.80 18.83
CA LYS A 394 -14.40 -13.03 18.87
C LYS A 394 -15.14 -11.70 18.66
N ASN A 395 -16.06 -11.67 17.70
CA ASN A 395 -16.85 -10.51 17.27
C ASN A 395 -16.06 -9.35 16.58
N LYS A 396 -14.86 -9.60 16.05
CA LYS A 396 -14.10 -8.59 15.27
C LYS A 396 -13.56 -9.18 13.96
N LEU A 397 -13.76 -8.47 12.85
CA LEU A 397 -13.28 -8.87 11.53
C LEU A 397 -11.80 -8.48 11.32
N SER A 398 -10.90 -9.46 11.50
CA SER A 398 -9.47 -9.34 11.17
C SER A 398 -9.14 -9.69 9.70
N ASP A 399 -10.15 -9.75 8.81
CA ASP A 399 -10.02 -10.09 7.40
C ASP A 399 -8.90 -9.34 6.66
N ILE A 400 -7.96 -10.09 6.10
CA ILE A 400 -6.91 -9.60 5.18
C ILE A 400 -7.28 -10.01 3.76
N ARG A 401 -7.00 -9.15 2.78
CA ARG A 401 -7.39 -9.35 1.37
C ARG A 401 -6.19 -9.06 0.48
N VAL A 402 -5.90 -9.96 -0.44
CA VAL A 402 -4.67 -9.99 -1.24
C VAL A 402 -5.02 -10.31 -2.68
N ALA A 403 -4.42 -9.61 -3.65
CA ALA A 403 -4.53 -9.98 -5.04
C ALA A 403 -3.60 -11.17 -5.34
N VAL A 404 -4.12 -12.20 -6.01
CA VAL A 404 -3.39 -13.42 -6.32
C VAL A 404 -3.59 -13.77 -7.79
N LEU A 405 -2.51 -13.90 -8.55
CA LEU A 405 -2.56 -14.31 -9.96
C LEU A 405 -2.55 -15.84 -10.07
N PHE A 406 -3.45 -16.36 -10.90
CA PHE A 406 -3.49 -17.78 -11.26
C PHE A 406 -3.74 -17.90 -12.77
N LYS A 407 -2.75 -18.42 -13.50
CA LYS A 407 -2.70 -18.44 -14.98
C LYS A 407 -2.82 -17.04 -15.58
N ASP A 408 -3.99 -16.72 -16.11
CA ASP A 408 -4.38 -15.57 -16.91
C ASP A 408 -5.23 -14.55 -16.13
N LYS A 409 -5.58 -14.85 -14.87
CA LYS A 409 -6.53 -14.05 -14.11
C LYS A 409 -6.14 -13.88 -12.64
N TYR A 410 -6.10 -12.63 -12.18
CA TYR A 410 -5.99 -12.34 -10.75
C TYR A 410 -7.36 -12.46 -10.05
N SER A 411 -7.33 -12.82 -8.77
CA SER A 411 -8.49 -12.88 -7.87
C SER A 411 -8.14 -12.28 -6.51
N ILE A 412 -9.10 -11.63 -5.84
CA ILE A 412 -8.85 -11.04 -4.52
C ILE A 412 -9.20 -12.05 -3.42
N VAL A 413 -8.20 -12.84 -3.03
CA VAL A 413 -8.33 -13.84 -1.97
C VAL A 413 -8.45 -13.15 -0.61
N THR A 414 -9.42 -13.61 0.19
CA THR A 414 -9.75 -13.09 1.51
C THR A 414 -9.42 -14.15 2.56
N PHE A 415 -8.61 -13.76 3.54
CA PHE A 415 -8.11 -14.55 4.66
C PHE A 415 -8.80 -14.11 5.94
N SER A 416 -9.57 -15.00 6.55
CA SER A 416 -10.44 -14.71 7.69
C SER A 416 -10.13 -15.65 8.87
N PRO A 417 -9.59 -15.15 9.99
CA PRO A 417 -9.47 -15.91 11.23
C PRO A 417 -10.86 -16.32 11.76
N ILE A 418 -11.13 -17.63 11.85
CA ILE A 418 -12.46 -18.19 12.19
C ILE A 418 -12.50 -18.91 13.55
N SER A 419 -11.40 -19.50 14.00
CA SER A 419 -11.28 -20.21 15.28
C SER A 419 -9.82 -20.21 15.75
N GLN A 420 -9.61 -20.65 17.00
CA GLN A 420 -8.31 -21.13 17.47
C GLN A 420 -8.44 -22.61 17.78
N GLU A 421 -7.44 -23.39 17.39
CA GLU A 421 -7.40 -24.85 17.53
C GLU A 421 -6.00 -25.29 17.93
N THR A 422 -5.89 -26.42 18.64
CA THR A 422 -4.60 -27.00 19.04
C THR A 422 -4.27 -28.15 18.10
N LEU A 423 -3.12 -28.09 17.43
CA LEU A 423 -2.59 -29.20 16.62
C LEU A 423 -1.40 -29.86 17.32
N GLU A 424 -1.17 -31.13 17.01
CA GLU A 424 0.04 -31.83 17.44
C GLU A 424 1.11 -31.76 16.34
N PHE A 425 2.31 -31.31 16.71
CA PHE A 425 3.48 -31.21 15.84
C PHE A 425 4.74 -31.50 16.66
N ASP A 426 5.63 -32.35 16.14
CA ASP A 426 6.88 -32.77 16.83
C ASP A 426 6.66 -33.26 18.29
N GLY A 427 5.58 -34.02 18.51
CA GLY A 427 5.18 -34.51 19.85
C GLY A 427 4.69 -33.44 20.82
N ARG A 428 4.51 -32.19 20.35
CA ARG A 428 4.06 -31.04 21.15
C ARG A 428 2.69 -30.57 20.69
N LYS A 429 1.90 -30.06 21.63
CA LYS A 429 0.65 -29.34 21.33
C LYS A 429 0.98 -27.88 21.03
N ILE A 430 0.67 -27.42 19.82
CA ILE A 430 0.87 -26.04 19.38
C ILE A 430 -0.50 -25.39 19.19
N GLU A 431 -0.68 -24.20 19.79
CA GLU A 431 -1.85 -23.38 19.53
C GLU A 431 -1.77 -22.74 18.14
N THR A 432 -2.87 -22.80 17.40
CA THR A 432 -2.98 -22.24 16.05
C THR A 432 -4.18 -21.33 15.94
N THR A 433 -4.07 -20.35 15.03
CA THR A 433 -5.22 -19.62 14.51
C THR A 433 -5.64 -20.24 13.18
N VAL A 434 -6.92 -20.58 13.07
CA VAL A 434 -7.49 -21.19 11.86
C VAL A 434 -8.03 -20.08 10.97
N VAL A 435 -7.57 -20.06 9.73
CA VAL A 435 -7.85 -19.01 8.77
C VAL A 435 -8.56 -19.61 7.55
N SER A 436 -9.81 -19.21 7.33
CA SER A 436 -10.56 -19.53 6.12
C SER A 436 -10.04 -18.70 4.94
N ILE A 437 -9.90 -19.34 3.79
CA ILE A 437 -9.36 -18.81 2.54
C ILE A 437 -10.49 -18.78 1.51
N ARG A 438 -10.90 -17.59 1.08
CA ARG A 438 -12.04 -17.40 0.16
C ARG A 438 -11.62 -16.61 -1.06
N THR A 439 -11.78 -17.18 -2.24
CA THR A 439 -11.39 -16.58 -3.53
C THR A 439 -12.44 -15.65 -4.12
N GLY A 440 -13.69 -15.73 -3.65
CA GLY A 440 -14.85 -15.08 -4.27
C GLY A 440 -15.46 -15.87 -5.43
N ASN A 441 -14.83 -16.98 -5.85
CA ASN A 441 -15.38 -17.90 -6.83
C ASN A 441 -16.13 -19.04 -6.13
N GLN A 442 -17.46 -19.02 -6.20
CA GLN A 442 -18.33 -20.02 -5.56
C GLN A 442 -18.02 -21.48 -5.91
N LYS A 443 -17.36 -21.78 -7.06
CA LYS A 443 -16.95 -23.14 -7.39
C LYS A 443 -15.71 -23.59 -6.61
N ILE A 444 -14.80 -22.66 -6.33
CA ILE A 444 -13.57 -22.90 -5.56
C ILE A 444 -13.86 -22.84 -4.06
N ASP A 445 -14.65 -21.86 -3.62
CA ASP A 445 -14.94 -21.61 -2.20
C ASP A 445 -15.78 -22.75 -1.55
N ARG A 446 -16.46 -23.58 -2.37
CA ARG A 446 -17.06 -24.86 -1.96
C ARG A 446 -16.05 -25.88 -1.43
N ALA A 447 -14.75 -25.69 -1.66
CA ALA A 447 -13.70 -26.52 -1.09
C ALA A 447 -13.38 -26.17 0.39
N ASP A 448 -13.99 -25.12 0.96
CA ASP A 448 -13.79 -24.69 2.36
C ASP A 448 -12.30 -24.64 2.76
N ALA A 449 -11.53 -23.91 1.95
CA ALA A 449 -10.08 -23.87 2.04
C ALA A 449 -9.64 -23.19 3.35
N LYS A 450 -8.68 -23.79 4.07
CA LYS A 450 -8.20 -23.30 5.38
C LYS A 450 -6.70 -23.49 5.54
N VAL A 451 -6.11 -22.67 6.41
CA VAL A 451 -4.76 -22.86 6.95
C VAL A 451 -4.78 -22.71 8.49
N TRP A 452 -4.00 -23.54 9.18
CA TRP A 452 -3.73 -23.46 10.61
C TRP A 452 -2.33 -22.88 10.79
N LEU A 453 -2.22 -21.62 11.20
CA LEU A 453 -0.95 -20.93 11.46
C LEU A 453 -0.64 -21.03 12.97
N SER A 454 0.59 -21.36 13.36
CA SER A 454 0.99 -21.29 14.78
C SER A 454 0.87 -19.87 15.35
N ASN A 455 0.54 -19.76 16.63
CA ASN A 455 0.41 -18.48 17.33
C ASN A 455 1.76 -17.89 17.80
N ASP A 456 2.87 -18.62 17.61
CA ASP A 456 4.25 -18.17 17.86
C ASP A 456 4.80 -17.25 16.77
N ASP A 457 6.01 -16.69 16.96
CA ASP A 457 6.60 -15.74 16.01
C ASP A 457 6.99 -16.34 14.65
N ALA A 458 7.21 -17.65 14.57
CA ALA A 458 7.51 -18.36 13.31
C ALA A 458 6.27 -18.53 12.42
N ARG A 459 5.06 -18.43 13.01
CA ARG A 459 3.75 -18.42 12.33
C ARG A 459 3.63 -19.54 11.29
N LEU A 460 4.13 -20.71 11.64
CA LEU A 460 4.26 -21.89 10.79
C LEU A 460 2.89 -22.37 10.30
N PRO A 461 2.71 -22.60 8.98
CA PRO A 461 1.50 -23.24 8.47
C PRO A 461 1.53 -24.75 8.80
N LEU A 462 1.02 -25.14 9.97
CA LEU A 462 1.06 -26.55 10.41
C LEU A 462 0.15 -27.45 9.57
N GLN A 463 -0.97 -26.91 9.07
CA GLN A 463 -1.90 -27.62 8.20
C GLN A 463 -2.52 -26.69 7.16
N PHE A 464 -2.74 -27.19 5.95
CA PHE A 464 -3.68 -26.63 4.97
C PHE A 464 -4.76 -27.67 4.63
N THR A 465 -5.98 -27.23 4.33
CA THR A 465 -7.03 -28.08 3.73
C THR A 465 -7.64 -27.43 2.49
N PHE A 466 -7.97 -28.25 1.50
CA PHE A 466 -8.71 -27.86 0.30
C PHE A 466 -9.62 -29.01 -0.16
N GLY A 467 -10.91 -28.93 0.17
CA GLY A 467 -11.90 -29.97 -0.13
C GLY A 467 -11.57 -31.28 0.57
N LYS A 468 -11.16 -32.29 -0.20
CA LYS A 468 -10.70 -33.59 0.35
C LYS A 468 -9.18 -33.67 0.58
N PHE A 469 -8.42 -32.67 0.14
CA PHE A 469 -6.96 -32.64 0.31
C PHE A 469 -6.57 -31.98 1.63
N THR A 470 -5.60 -32.58 2.31
CA THR A 470 -4.96 -32.03 3.51
C THR A 470 -3.45 -32.05 3.31
N ALA A 471 -2.77 -30.92 3.55
CA ALA A 471 -1.32 -30.87 3.70
C ALA A 471 -1.00 -30.69 5.19
N ARG A 472 -0.14 -31.54 5.76
CA ARG A 472 0.34 -31.42 7.15
C ARG A 472 1.85 -31.25 7.17
N LEU A 473 2.33 -30.24 7.89
CA LEU A 473 3.75 -30.08 8.18
C LEU A 473 4.23 -31.28 9.00
N LYS A 474 5.38 -31.85 8.63
CA LYS A 474 5.99 -33.00 9.30
C LYS A 474 7.36 -32.68 9.89
N LYS A 475 8.07 -31.72 9.31
CA LYS A 475 9.42 -31.33 9.73
C LYS A 475 9.70 -29.90 9.27
N VAL A 476 10.39 -29.15 10.12
CA VAL A 476 11.10 -27.92 9.77
C VAL A 476 12.60 -28.23 9.78
N GLN A 477 13.34 -27.63 8.85
CA GLN A 477 14.80 -27.58 8.86
C GLN A 477 15.22 -26.12 8.63
N GLN A 478 16.33 -25.72 9.24
CA GLN A 478 16.97 -24.41 9.15
C GLN A 478 18.44 -24.62 8.86
#